data_AF-A0A485AWL9-F1
#
_entry.id   AF-A0A485AWL9-F1
#
_cell.length_a   1.000
_cell.length_b   1.000
_cell.length_c   1.000
_cell.angle_alpha   90.00
_cell.angle_beta   90.00
_cell.angle_gamma   90.00
#
_symmetry.space_group_name_H-M   'P 1'
#
loop_
_entity.id
_entity.type
_entity.pdbx_description
1 polymer ?
#
loop_
_entity_poly.entity_id
_entity_poly.type
_entity_poly.pdbx_seq_one_letter_code
_entity_poly.pdbx_strand_id
1 'polypeptide(L)' 'MGSSQGLLFEDDGESWGYKEDDALWLTWEMVCDASTISLQLTPRGRYCPAWDTLK' A
#
# COMPACT_ATOMS: atom_id res chain seq x y z
N MET A 1 -0.03 23.27 5.74
CA MET A 1 -0.20 21.80 5.75
C MET A 1 0.22 21.28 4.39
N GLY A 2 0.92 20.16 4.37
CA GLY A 2 1.28 19.44 3.14
C GLY A 2 0.52 18.13 3.04
N SER A 3 0.38 17.61 1.83
CA SER A 3 -0.19 16.28 1.59
C SER A 3 0.51 15.59 0.44
N SER A 4 0.57 14.26 0.50
CA SER A 4 1.01 13.41 -0.59
C SER A 4 0.26 12.08 -0.53
N GLN A 5 0.13 11.42 -1.67
CA GLN A 5 -0.55 10.14 -1.77
C GLN A 5 0.12 9.25 -2.79
N GLY A 6 -0.10 7.95 -2.67
CA GLY A 6 0.41 6.99 -3.64
C GLY A 6 -0.19 5.61 -3.46
N LEU A 7 0.31 4.71 -4.32
CA LEU A 7 -0.10 3.33 -4.37
C LEU A 7 1.16 2.47 -4.48
N LEU A 8 1.33 1.54 -3.55
CA LEU A 8 2.24 0.41 -3.69
C LEU A 8 1.44 -0.76 -4.29
N PHE A 9 2.01 -1.39 -5.32
CA PHE A 9 1.49 -2.60 -5.94
C PHE A 9 2.54 -3.70 -5.86
N GLU A 10 2.13 -4.89 -5.43
CA GLU A 10 2.95 -6.10 -5.45
C GLU A 10 2.12 -7.31 -5.86
N ASP A 11 2.68 -8.16 -6.71
CA ASP A 11 2.14 -9.48 -7.05
C ASP A 11 3.26 -10.54 -6.95
N ASP A 12 3.01 -11.74 -7.46
CA ASP A 12 3.99 -12.83 -7.47
C ASP A 12 5.07 -12.69 -8.57
N GLY A 13 4.93 -11.71 -9.48
CA GLY A 13 5.85 -11.45 -10.59
C GLY A 13 5.86 -12.51 -11.71
N GLU A 14 5.09 -13.58 -11.58
CA GLU A 14 5.19 -14.77 -12.43
C GLU A 14 3.85 -15.14 -13.09
N SER A 15 2.75 -14.93 -12.37
CA SER A 15 1.41 -15.23 -12.84
C SER A 15 0.61 -13.97 -13.19
N TRP A 16 -0.62 -14.16 -13.65
CA TRP A 16 -1.58 -13.08 -13.89
C TRP A 16 -2.61 -12.97 -12.75
N GLY A 17 -2.29 -13.51 -11.57
CA GLY A 17 -3.21 -13.59 -10.41
C GLY A 17 -3.76 -12.24 -9.96
N TYR A 18 -3.07 -11.14 -10.23
CA TYR A 18 -3.56 -9.78 -9.98
C TYR A 18 -4.90 -9.47 -10.67
N LYS A 19 -5.26 -10.17 -11.77
CA LYS A 19 -6.56 -10.01 -12.45
C LYS A 19 -7.73 -10.56 -11.61
N GLU A 20 -7.43 -11.41 -10.64
CA GLU A 20 -8.37 -12.14 -9.81
C GLU A 20 -8.29 -11.70 -8.33
N ASP A 21 -7.74 -10.50 -8.08
CA ASP A 21 -7.44 -9.94 -6.75
C ASP A 21 -6.36 -10.71 -5.94
N ASP A 22 -5.53 -11.52 -6.60
CA ASP A 22 -4.34 -12.13 -6.00
C ASP A 22 -3.09 -11.28 -6.22
N ALA A 23 -3.17 -10.04 -5.74
CA ALA A 23 -2.06 -9.11 -5.60
C ALA A 23 -2.35 -8.19 -4.40
N LEU A 24 -1.37 -7.39 -3.98
CA LEU A 24 -1.50 -6.38 -2.96
C LEU A 24 -1.57 -5.01 -3.62
N TRP A 25 -2.59 -4.24 -3.26
CA TRP A 25 -2.68 -2.81 -3.52
C TRP A 25 -2.73 -2.11 -2.17
N LEU A 26 -1.70 -1.33 -1.85
CA LEU A 26 -1.63 -0.55 -0.62
C LEU A 26 -1.66 0.92 -0.97
N THR A 27 -2.85 1.51 -0.87
CA THR A 27 -3.01 2.96 -1.02
C THR A 27 -2.54 3.63 0.27
N TRP A 28 -1.74 4.69 0.14
CA TRP A 28 -1.29 5.49 1.26
C TRP A 28 -1.62 6.97 1.05
N GLU A 29 -1.99 7.62 2.13
CA GLU A 29 -2.18 9.07 2.20
C GLU A 29 -1.37 9.61 3.38
N MET A 30 -0.56 10.63 3.10
CA MET A 30 0.20 11.37 4.08
C MET A 30 -0.32 12.80 4.15
N VAL A 31 -0.59 13.27 5.36
CA VAL A 31 -0.87 14.68 5.66
C VAL A 31 0.05 15.16 6.77
N CYS A 32 0.55 16.39 6.66
CA CYS A 32 1.43 16.97 7.68
C CYS A 32 1.09 18.41 8.05
N ASP A 33 1.38 18.74 9.31
CA ASP A 33 1.33 20.07 9.87
C ASP A 33 2.70 20.46 10.47
N ALA A 34 2.73 21.47 11.34
CA ALA A 34 3.96 21.98 11.92
C ALA A 34 4.65 21.02 12.90
N SER A 35 3.96 20.02 13.44
CA SER A 35 4.49 19.10 14.45
C SER A 35 4.26 17.62 14.15
N THR A 36 3.39 17.29 13.18
CA THR A 36 2.93 15.93 12.96
C THR A 36 2.96 15.55 11.49
N ILE A 37 3.33 14.29 11.22
CA ILE A 37 3.06 13.59 9.96
C ILE A 37 2.10 12.45 10.29
N SER A 38 0.93 12.45 9.65
CA SER A 38 -0.04 11.35 9.74
C SER A 38 0.01 10.55 8.45
N LEU A 39 0.13 9.23 8.56
CA LEU A 39 0.14 8.31 7.44
C LEU A 39 -1.01 7.31 7.61
N GLN A 40 -1.90 7.27 6.63
CA GLN A 40 -2.98 6.28 6.55
C GLN A 40 -2.66 5.26 5.47
N LEU A 41 -2.82 3.98 5.81
CA LEU A 41 -2.52 2.84 4.95
C LEU A 41 -3.79 2.02 4.75
N THR A 42 -4.17 1.78 3.50
CA THR A 42 -5.39 1.03 3.13
C THR A 42 -5.03 -0.13 2.20
N PRO A 43 -4.83 -1.35 2.74
CA PRO A 43 -4.52 -2.53 1.93
C PRO A 43 -5.79 -3.09 1.26
N ARG A 44 -5.62 -3.65 0.05
CA ARG A 44 -6.61 -4.40 -0.73
C ARG A 44 -5.94 -5.59 -1.40
N GLY A 45 -6.69 -6.68 -1.55
CA GLY A 45 -6.28 -7.89 -2.26
C GLY A 45 -5.91 -9.03 -1.31
N ARG A 46 -5.61 -10.19 -1.87
CA ARG A 46 -5.38 -11.44 -1.11
C ARG A 46 -3.93 -11.87 -1.02
N TYR A 47 -3.07 -11.28 -1.85
CA TYR A 47 -1.66 -11.62 -1.87
C TYR A 47 -0.98 -11.16 -0.58
N CYS A 48 -0.27 -12.09 0.06
CA CYS A 48 0.59 -11.80 1.18
C CYS A 48 2.01 -11.57 0.63
N PRO A 49 2.53 -10.34 0.65
CA PRO A 49 3.87 -10.05 0.17
C PRO A 49 4.93 -10.72 1.04
N ALA A 50 6.15 -10.86 0.49
CA ALA A 50 7.23 -11.60 1.15
C ALA A 50 7.82 -10.91 2.38
N TRP A 51 7.48 -9.65 2.64
CA TRP A 51 7.92 -8.91 3.83
C TRP A 51 6.98 -9.14 5.02
N ASP A 52 7.55 -9.29 6.22
CA ASP A 52 6.81 -9.77 7.40
C ASP A 52 5.81 -8.78 7.98
N THR A 53 6.13 -7.47 7.98
CA THR A 53 5.24 -6.46 8.58
C THR A 53 5.40 -5.11 7.93
N LEU A 54 4.27 -4.47 7.65
CA LEU A 54 4.18 -3.03 7.47
C LEU A 54 4.14 -2.40 8.88
N LYS A 55 5.30 -2.03 9.43
CA LYS A 55 5.38 -1.34 10.73
C LYS A 55 5.25 0.16 10.58
#